data_AF-A0A1C7MY25-F1
#
_entry.id   AF-A0A1C7MY25-F1
#
_cell.length_a   1.000
_cell.length_b   1.000
_cell.length_c   1.000
_cell.angle_alpha   90.00
_cell.angle_beta   90.00
_cell.angle_gamma   90.00
#
_symmetry.space_group_name_H-M   'P 1'
#
loop_
_entity.id
_entity.type
_entity.pdbx_description
1 polymer ?
#
loop_
_entity_poly.entity_id
_entity_poly.type
_entity_poly.pdbx_seq_one_letter_code
_entity_poly.pdbx_strand_id
1 'polypeptide(L)' 'MSRVPSVLNPTEEDIKLLLSAQCHIGTKNVNTRMTPYVHKRRADGINLINIGKTWEKLILAARVIAAIENVSLGQFHANR' A
#
# COMPACT_ATOMS: atom_id res chain seq x y z
N MET A 1 17.13 -1.32 1.53
CA MET A 1 16.46 -0.09 2.00
C MET A 1 15.89 0.61 0.79
N SER A 2 14.63 1.06 0.85
CA SER A 2 14.02 1.84 -0.22
C SER A 2 14.77 3.14 -0.43
N ARG A 3 14.99 3.49 -1.70
CA ARG A 3 15.70 4.71 -2.14
C ARG A 3 14.75 5.91 -2.13
N VAL A 4 13.97 6.05 -1.06
CA VAL A 4 13.05 7.17 -0.85
C VAL A 4 13.65 8.13 0.18
N PRO A 5 13.51 9.45 0.01
CA PRO A 5 13.93 10.42 1.01
C PRO A 5 13.31 10.10 2.38
N SER A 6 14.06 10.28 3.47
CA SER A 6 13.62 9.97 4.84
C SER A 6 12.39 10.76 5.28
N VAL A 7 12.14 11.93 4.67
CA VAL A 7 10.92 12.73 4.88
C VAL A 7 9.64 12.01 4.43
N LEU A 8 9.75 11.04 3.52
CA LEU A 8 8.60 10.24 3.03
C LEU A 8 8.41 8.94 3.83
N ASN A 9 9.13 8.76 4.94
CA ASN A 9 8.88 7.64 5.84
C ASN A 9 7.51 7.81 6.51
N PRO A 10 6.79 6.72 6.80
CA PRO A 10 5.50 6.80 7.46
C PRO A 10 5.68 7.36 8.87
N THR A 11 4.76 8.21 9.29
CA THR A 11 4.67 8.63 10.68
C THR A 11 4.03 7.53 11.52
N GLU A 12 4.14 7.62 12.85
CA GLU A 12 3.49 6.66 13.74
C GLU A 12 1.95 6.70 13.60
N GLU A 13 1.39 7.88 13.33
CA GLU A 13 -0.04 8.07 13.11
C GLU A 13 -0.51 7.37 11.83
N ASP A 14 0.23 7.48 10.72
CA ASP A 14 -0.08 6.77 9.47
C ASP A 14 -0.13 5.25 9.67
N ILE A 15 0.83 4.71 10.43
CA ILE A 15 0.87 3.28 10.73
C ILE A 15 -0.34 2.87 11.57
N LYS A 16 -0.72 3.68 12.59
CA LYS A 16 -1.91 3.43 13.40
C LYS A 16 -3.17 3.41 12.56
N LEU A 17 -3.33 4.35 11.64
CA LEU A 17 -4.48 4.41 10.74
C LEU A 17 -4.54 3.20 9.81
N LEU A 18 -3.41 2.78 9.23
CA LEU A 18 -3.33 1.58 8.38
C LEU A 18 -3.63 0.28 9.14
N LEU A 19 -3.21 0.21 10.41
CA LEU A 19 -3.54 -0.90 11.30
C LEU A 19 -5.03 -0.91 11.64
N SER A 20 -5.59 0.24 11.99
CA SER A 20 -7.01 0.42 12.32
C SER A 20 -7.91 0.08 11.13
N ALA A 21 -7.50 0.45 9.91
CA ALA A 21 -8.19 0.12 8.67
C ALA A 21 -7.96 -1.33 8.21
N GLN A 22 -7.26 -2.15 9.00
CA GLN A 22 -6.99 -3.57 8.72
C GLN A 22 -6.24 -3.82 7.40
N CYS A 23 -5.48 -2.86 6.88
CA CYS A 23 -4.78 -2.98 5.59
C CYS A 23 -3.69 -4.08 5.59
N HIS A 24 -3.24 -4.50 6.76
CA HIS A 24 -2.26 -5.57 6.95
C HIS A 24 -2.87 -6.98 6.88
N ILE A 25 -4.20 -7.10 6.93
CA ILE A 25 -4.92 -8.38 6.89
C ILE A 25 -5.18 -8.73 5.42
N GLY A 26 -4.47 -9.73 4.90
CA GLY A 26 -4.69 -10.26 3.56
C GLY A 26 -5.72 -11.38 3.52
N THR A 27 -5.59 -12.26 2.54
CA THR A 27 -6.47 -13.44 2.38
C THR A 27 -5.68 -14.74 2.52
N LYS A 28 -6.36 -15.89 2.42
CA LYS A 28 -5.72 -17.22 2.49
C LYS A 28 -4.84 -17.53 1.28
N ASN A 29 -5.19 -16.98 0.12
CA ASN A 29 -4.52 -17.26 -1.15
C ASN A 29 -3.53 -16.14 -1.48
N VAL A 30 -2.38 -16.50 -2.04
CA VAL A 30 -1.35 -15.54 -2.44
C VAL A 30 -0.89 -15.87 -3.86
N ASN A 31 -0.80 -14.85 -4.72
CA ASN A 31 -0.17 -14.97 -6.03
C ASN A 31 1.35 -14.96 -5.86
N THR A 32 2.11 -15.70 -6.68
CA THR A 32 3.59 -15.72 -6.66
C THR A 32 4.21 -14.32 -6.67
N ARG A 33 3.62 -13.36 -7.39
CA ARG A 33 4.08 -11.96 -7.42
C ARG A 33 3.80 -11.18 -6.13
N MET A 34 2.85 -11.64 -5.32
CA MET A 34 2.48 -11.05 -4.03
C MET A 34 3.28 -11.65 -2.86
N THR A 35 3.90 -12.81 -3.04
CA THR A 35 4.72 -13.48 -2.01
C THR A 35 5.76 -12.56 -1.35
N PRO A 36 6.48 -11.67 -2.07
CA PRO A 36 7.45 -10.78 -1.42
C PRO A 36 6.84 -9.76 -0.45
N TYR A 37 5.54 -9.50 -0.53
CA TYR A 37 4.85 -8.54 0.36
C TYR A 37 4.23 -9.21 1.60
N VAL A 38 4.19 -10.54 1.63
CA VAL A 38 3.72 -11.29 2.79
C VAL A 38 4.79 -11.27 3.88
N HIS A 39 4.41 -10.87 5.09
CA HIS A 39 5.27 -10.87 6.26
C HIS A 39 5.21 -12.20 7.00
N LYS A 40 4.01 -12.71 7.25
CA LYS A 40 3.77 -13.95 8.00
C LYS A 40 2.41 -14.54 7.64
N ARG A 41 2.23 -15.84 7.86
CA ARG A 41 0.92 -16.51 7.81
C ARG A 41 0.44 -16.85 9.22
N ARG A 42 -0.82 -16.54 9.53
CA ARG A 42 -1.50 -16.93 10.79
C ARG A 42 -1.89 -18.41 10.76
N ALA A 43 -2.21 -18.95 11.94
CA ALA A 43 -2.65 -20.34 12.09
C ALA A 43 -3.98 -20.64 11.37
N ASP A 44 -4.84 -19.64 11.20
CA ASP A 44 -6.10 -19.69 10.43
C ASP A 44 -5.88 -19.71 8.89
N GLY A 45 -4.62 -19.59 8.46
CA GLY A 45 -4.21 -19.59 7.07
C GLY A 45 -4.20 -18.22 6.40
N ILE A 46 -4.56 -17.13 7.08
CA ILE A 46 -4.54 -15.76 6.55
C ILE A 46 -3.09 -15.24 6.42
N ASN A 47 -2.78 -14.61 5.29
CA ASN A 47 -1.49 -13.96 5.05
C ASN A 47 -1.51 -12.51 5.57
N LEU A 48 -0.54 -12.15 6.40
CA LEU A 48 -0.29 -10.78 6.84
C LEU A 48 0.63 -10.08 5.86
N ILE A 49 0.24 -8.86 5.50
CA ILE A 49 0.98 -8.02 4.57
C ILE A 49 1.94 -7.11 5.35
N ASN A 50 3.15 -6.92 4.83
CA ASN A 50 4.12 -6.00 5.40
C ASN A 50 3.72 -4.54 5.13
N ILE A 51 3.33 -3.81 6.18
CA ILE A 51 2.91 -2.40 6.10
C ILE A 51 4.03 -1.50 5.55
N GLY A 52 5.29 -1.72 5.92
CA GLY A 52 6.41 -0.93 5.39
C GLY A 52 6.53 -1.05 3.88
N LYS A 53 6.38 -2.27 3.33
CA LYS A 53 6.36 -2.47 1.88
C LYS A 53 5.10 -1.89 1.21
N THR A 54 3.97 -1.91 1.89
CA THR A 54 2.73 -1.26 1.41
C THR A 54 2.93 0.25 1.29
N TRP A 55 3.55 0.89 2.29
CA TRP A 55 3.84 2.32 2.27
C TRP A 55 4.77 2.70 1.11
N GLU A 56 5.83 1.93 0.87
CA GLU A 56 6.74 2.16 -0.26
C GLU A 56 6.00 2.13 -1.62
N LYS A 57 5.03 1.23 -1.78
CA LYS A 57 4.20 1.14 -2.98
C LYS A 57 3.20 2.29 -3.10
N LEU A 58 2.65 2.73 -1.97
CA LEU A 58 1.75 3.89 -1.93
C LEU A 58 2.48 5.17 -2.37
N ILE A 59 3.68 5.40 -1.85
CA ILE A 59 4.53 6.54 -2.26
C ILE A 59 4.92 6.44 -3.73
N LEU A 60 5.24 5.25 -4.23
CA LEU A 60 5.53 5.05 -5.66
C LEU A 60 4.34 5.44 -6.54
N ALA A 61 3.12 5.01 -6.18
CA ALA A 61 1.91 5.35 -6.92
C ALA A 61 1.61 6.86 -6.86
N ALA A 62 1.73 7.48 -5.70
CA ALA A 62 1.54 8.92 -5.53
C ALA A 62 2.49 9.74 -6.42
N ARG A 63 3.76 9.32 -6.54
CA ARG A 63 4.74 9.97 -7.42
C ARG A 63 4.37 9.85 -8.90
N VAL A 64 3.86 8.69 -9.32
CA VAL A 64 3.40 8.49 -10.71
C VAL A 64 2.22 9.41 -11.00
N ILE A 65 1.27 9.53 -10.08
CA ILE A 65 0.10 10.41 -10.23
C ILE A 65 0.52 11.88 -10.25
N ALA A 66 1.38 12.31 -9.31
CA ALA A 66 1.86 13.69 -9.22
C ALA A 66 2.70 14.15 -10.43
N ALA A 67 3.32 13.20 -11.15
CA ALA A 67 4.06 13.50 -12.37
C ALA A 67 3.15 13.77 -13.59
N ILE A 68 1.84 13.52 -13.49
CA ILE A 68 0.89 13.78 -14.56
C ILE A 68 0.44 15.24 -14.46
N GLU A 69 0.78 16.06 -15.47
CA GLU A 69 0.54 17.51 -15.50
C GLU A 69 -0.95 17.91 -15.53
N ASN A 70 -1.84 16.99 -15.92
CA ASN A 70 -3.29 17.21 -16.02
C ASN A 70 -4.09 16.26 -15.10
N VAL A 71 -3.94 16.37 -13.78
CA VAL A 71 -4.94 15.83 -12.83
C VAL A 71 -6.13 16.81 -12.76
N SER A 72 -6.71 17.18 -13.91
CA SER A 72 -7.95 17.94 -13.90
C SER A 72 -9.09 17.00 -13.52
N LEU A 73 -9.76 17.35 -12.42
CA LEU A 73 -10.98 16.76 -11.89
C LEU A 73 -12.11 16.80 -12.95
N GLY A 74 -12.08 15.91 -13.94
CA GLY A 74 -13.06 15.95 -15.03
C GLY A 74 -13.26 14.70 -15.89
N GLN A 75 -12.51 13.60 -15.69
CA GLN A 75 -12.69 12.39 -16.51
C GLN A 75 -13.18 11.13 -15.78
N PHE A 76 -13.40 11.22 -14.48
CA PHE A 76 -14.25 10.24 -13.79
C PHE A 76 -15.73 10.62 -13.98
N HIS A 77 -16.17 10.69 -15.23
CA HIS A 77 -17.59 10.50 -15.50
C HIS A 77 -17.92 9.09 -15.05
N ALA A 78 -18.60 8.99 -13.90
CA ALA A 78 -19.26 7.80 -13.45
C ALA A 78 -20.11 7.28 -14.61
N ASN A 79 -19.68 6.16 -15.21
CA ASN A 79 -20.58 5.32 -15.99
C ASN A 79 -21.55 4.70 -14.98
N ARG A 80 -22.62 5.46 -14.74
CA ARG A 80 -23.92 4.95 -14.39
C ARG A 80 -24.52 4.26 -15.61
#